data_AF-A0A069DDP8-F1
#
_entry.id   AF-A0A069DDP8-F1
#
_cell.length_a   1.000
_cell.length_b   1.000
_cell.length_c   1.000
_cell.angle_alpha   90.00
_cell.angle_beta   90.00
_cell.angle_gamma   90.00
#
_symmetry.space_group_name_H-M   'P 1'
#
loop_
_entity.id
_entity.type
_entity.pdbx_description
1 polymer ?
#
loop_
_entity_poly.entity_id
_entity_poly.type
_entity_poly.pdbx_seq_one_letter_code
_entity_poly.pdbx_strand_id
1 'polypeptide(L)'
;MINWFALGDTDYKYLISLVFYAGLAIALYYSYIFGKAVSVLFPTTITESTGFHIYSSVEAPNYVLGMIGGILFFFVCMIIWKLLCELLLLVFESLRIYIDSKKMKEHSE
;
A
#
# COMPACT_ATOMS: atom_id res chain seq x y z
N MET A 1 -20.30 -11.68 6.31
CA MET A 1 -19.93 -11.52 7.74
C MET A 1 -18.74 -12.43 7.99
N ILE A 2 -17.55 -11.88 8.23
CA ILE A 2 -16.32 -12.68 8.39
C ILE A 2 -16.37 -13.32 9.78
N ASN A 3 -16.39 -14.65 9.83
CA ASN A 3 -16.38 -15.41 11.08
C ASN A 3 -14.94 -15.47 11.62
N TRP A 4 -14.62 -14.57 12.57
CA TRP A 4 -13.28 -14.43 13.14
C TRP A 4 -12.73 -15.71 13.82
N PHE A 5 -13.61 -16.62 14.24
CA PHE A 5 -13.24 -17.87 14.90
C PHE A 5 -12.94 -19.04 13.93
N ALA A 6 -13.24 -18.90 12.63
CA ALA A 6 -12.95 -19.91 11.61
C ALA A 6 -11.58 -19.70 10.91
N LEU A 7 -10.83 -18.66 11.30
CA LEU A 7 -9.51 -18.35 10.72
C LEU A 7 -8.48 -19.48 10.89
N GLY A 8 -8.66 -20.37 11.87
CA GLY A 8 -7.78 -21.51 12.09
C GLY A 8 -7.89 -22.61 11.02
N ASP A 9 -8.99 -22.65 10.26
CA ASP A 9 -9.28 -23.69 9.26
C ASP A 9 -9.22 -23.17 7.81
N THR A 10 -8.96 -21.86 7.65
CA THR A 10 -8.96 -21.21 6.33
C THR A 10 -7.59 -21.31 5.69
N ASP A 11 -7.54 -21.61 4.38
CA ASP A 11 -6.28 -21.70 3.64
C ASP A 11 -5.45 -20.41 3.79
N TYR A 12 -4.18 -20.58 4.21
CA TYR A 12 -3.24 -19.47 4.46
C TYR A 12 -3.09 -18.55 3.24
N LYS A 13 -3.28 -19.08 2.03
CA LYS A 13 -3.26 -18.29 0.78
C LYS A 13 -4.40 -17.28 0.71
N TYR A 14 -5.59 -17.64 1.20
CA TYR A 14 -6.75 -16.75 1.21
C TYR A 14 -6.57 -15.61 2.21
N LEU A 15 -6.06 -15.93 3.39
CA LEU A 15 -5.79 -14.96 4.46
C LEU A 15 -4.78 -13.90 4.02
N ILE A 16 -3.71 -14.32 3.35
CA ILE A 16 -2.68 -13.41 2.84
C ILE A 16 -3.21 -12.57 1.68
N SER A 17 -4.09 -13.12 0.83
CA SER A 17 -4.76 -12.33 -0.21
C SER A 17 -5.60 -11.20 0.38
N LEU A 18 -6.34 -11.46 1.46
CA LEU A 18 -7.12 -10.43 2.15
C LEU A 18 -6.21 -9.35 2.75
N VAL A 19 -5.11 -9.74 3.39
CA VAL A 19 -4.10 -8.80 3.90
C VAL A 19 -3.48 -7.98 2.77
N PHE A 20 -3.24 -8.59 1.61
CA PHE A 20 -2.74 -7.89 0.44
C PHE A 20 -3.71 -6.77 -0.01
N TYR A 21 -5.00 -7.08 -0.12
CA TYR A 21 -6.02 -6.07 -0.46
C TYR A 21 -6.17 -4.99 0.60
N ALA A 22 -6.11 -5.34 1.88
CA ALA A 22 -6.15 -4.37 2.97
C ALA A 22 -4.96 -3.39 2.89
N GLY A 23 -3.76 -3.92 2.65
CA GLY A 23 -2.56 -3.10 2.47
C GLY A 23 -2.61 -2.22 1.22
N LEU A 24 -3.24 -2.67 0.13
CA LEU A 24 -3.44 -1.86 -1.06
C LEU A 24 -4.30 -0.64 -0.75
N ALA A 25 -5.39 -0.81 -0.01
CA ALA A 25 -6.24 0.30 0.42
C ALA A 25 -5.47 1.31 1.29
N ILE A 26 -4.65 0.81 2.22
CA ILE A 26 -3.80 1.64 3.08
C ILE A 26 -2.76 2.41 2.23
N ALA A 27 -2.08 1.73 1.32
CA ALA A 27 -1.08 2.34 0.43
C ALA A 27 -1.68 3.44 -0.44
N LEU A 28 -2.90 3.24 -0.93
CA LEU A 28 -3.63 4.23 -1.74
C LEU A 28 -3.97 5.48 -0.91
N TYR A 29 -4.39 5.31 0.34
CA TYR A 29 -4.67 6.43 1.24
C TYR A 29 -3.42 7.27 1.54
N TYR A 30 -2.30 6.62 1.89
CA TYR A 30 -1.06 7.34 2.18
C TYR A 30 -0.44 7.98 0.93
N SER A 31 -0.56 7.34 -0.22
CA SER A 31 -0.16 7.93 -1.50
C SER A 31 -0.92 9.22 -1.82
N TYR A 32 -2.23 9.24 -1.59
CA TYR A 32 -3.04 10.44 -1.79
C TYR A 32 -2.59 11.59 -0.87
N ILE A 33 -2.35 11.31 0.41
CA ILE A 33 -1.85 12.31 1.37
C ILE A 33 -0.47 12.83 0.93
N PHE A 34 0.43 11.92 0.54
CA PHE A 34 1.76 12.29 0.07
C PHE A 34 1.70 13.16 -1.18
N GLY A 35 0.89 12.80 -2.17
CA GLY A 35 0.71 13.59 -3.38
C GLY A 35 0.16 15.00 -3.09
N LYS A 36 -0.79 15.11 -2.16
CA LYS A 36 -1.30 16.41 -1.69
C LYS A 36 -0.24 17.22 -0.95
N ALA A 37 0.62 16.59 -0.15
CA ALA A 37 1.73 17.27 0.50
C ALA A 37 2.71 17.84 -0.55
N VAL A 38 3.05 17.03 -1.57
CA VAL A 38 3.93 17.45 -2.67
C VAL A 38 3.32 18.62 -3.47
N SER A 39 2.00 18.61 -3.74
CA SER A 39 1.37 19.71 -4.47
C SER A 39 1.43 21.04 -3.73
N VAL A 40 1.44 21.02 -2.39
CA VAL A 40 1.52 22.22 -1.55
C VAL A 40 2.97 22.66 -1.34
N LEU A 41 3.90 21.71 -1.19
CA LEU A 41 5.31 22.00 -0.93
C LEU A 41 6.04 22.63 -2.14
N PHE A 42 5.59 22.28 -3.36
CA PHE A 42 6.17 22.75 -4.62
C PHE A 42 5.11 23.51 -5.43
N PRO A 43 4.78 24.76 -5.05
CA PRO A 43 3.78 25.56 -5.75
C PRO A 43 4.26 25.92 -7.17
N THR A 44 3.29 26.14 -8.06
CA THR A 44 3.50 26.73 -9.40
C THR A 44 2.97 28.14 -9.44
N THR A 45 3.69 29.02 -10.12
CA THR A 45 3.21 30.37 -10.40
C THR A 45 2.18 30.31 -11.53
N ILE A 46 0.97 30.77 -11.25
CA ILE A 46 -0.08 30.97 -12.24
C ILE A 46 -0.35 32.46 -12.40
N THR A 47 -0.70 32.86 -13.61
CA THR A 47 -1.07 34.24 -13.90
C THR A 47 -2.57 34.37 -13.77
N GLU A 48 -3.05 35.04 -12.72
CA GLU A 48 -4.47 35.35 -12.57
C GLU A 48 -4.78 36.78 -13.02
N SER A 49 -5.87 36.94 -13.77
CA SER A 49 -6.39 38.24 -14.19
C SER A 49 -7.26 38.80 -13.08
N THR A 50 -6.83 39.92 -12.49
CA THR A 50 -7.55 40.57 -11.37
C THR A 50 -8.73 41.43 -11.82
N GLY A 51 -9.41 41.06 -12.92
CA GLY A 51 -10.60 41.75 -13.43
C GLY A 51 -10.34 43.11 -14.12
N PHE A 52 -9.16 43.70 -13.94
CA PHE A 52 -8.76 45.02 -14.51
C PHE A 52 -7.63 44.94 -15.55
N HIS A 53 -7.47 43.82 -16.26
CA HIS A 53 -6.34 43.57 -17.18
C HIS A 53 -4.95 43.66 -16.52
N ILE A 54 -4.90 43.61 -15.18
CA ILE A 54 -3.68 43.51 -14.41
C ILE A 54 -3.45 42.03 -14.12
N TYR A 55 -2.35 41.51 -14.64
CA TYR A 55 -1.91 40.14 -14.44
C TYR A 55 -1.03 40.10 -13.19
N SER A 56 -1.46 39.37 -12.17
CA SER A 56 -0.64 39.12 -10.99
C SER A 56 -0.22 37.65 -10.96
N SER A 57 1.04 37.41 -10.62
CA SER A 57 1.57 36.06 -10.41
C SER A 57 1.18 35.60 -9.00
N VAL A 58 0.33 34.59 -8.90
CA VAL A 58 -0.10 33.98 -7.65
C VAL A 58 0.51 32.58 -7.54
N GLU A 59 0.99 32.22 -6.36
CA GLU A 59 1.43 30.85 -6.08
C GLU A 59 0.20 29.95 -5.90
N ALA A 60 0.06 28.97 -6.79
CA ALA A 60 -1.00 27.96 -6.71
C ALA A 60 -0.40 26.57 -6.48
N PRO A 61 -1.13 25.66 -5.81
CA PRO A 61 -0.66 24.29 -5.60
C PRO A 61 -0.43 23.59 -6.94
N ASN A 62 0.72 22.93 -7.07
CA ASN A 62 1.02 22.17 -8.28
C ASN A 62 0.36 20.79 -8.21
N TYR A 63 -0.92 20.73 -8.58
CA TYR A 63 -1.70 19.49 -8.58
C TYR A 63 -1.12 18.42 -9.51
N VAL A 64 -0.49 18.82 -10.63
CA VAL A 64 0.11 17.89 -11.59
C VAL A 64 1.30 17.18 -10.96
N LEU A 65 2.21 17.95 -10.35
CA LEU A 65 3.40 17.40 -9.69
C LEU A 65 3.02 16.56 -8.47
N GLY A 66 2.02 16.99 -7.71
CA GLY A 66 1.46 16.21 -6.60
C GLY A 66 0.87 14.87 -7.05
N MET A 67 0.13 14.85 -8.17
CA MET A 67 -0.42 13.61 -8.73
C MET A 67 0.68 12.64 -9.15
N ILE A 68 1.70 13.13 -9.87
CA ILE A 68 2.84 12.29 -10.31
C ILE A 68 3.60 11.75 -9.08
N GLY A 69 3.87 12.61 -8.09
CA GLY A 69 4.53 12.22 -6.85
C GLY A 69 3.75 11.17 -6.05
N GLY A 70 2.42 11.34 -5.94
CA GLY A 70 1.54 10.38 -5.31
C GLY A 70 1.54 9.02 -6.02
N ILE A 71 1.43 9.00 -7.35
CA ILE A 71 1.46 7.77 -8.16
C ILE A 71 2.80 7.04 -7.97
N LEU A 72 3.93 7.75 -8.08
CA LEU A 72 5.26 7.16 -7.86
C LEU A 72 5.37 6.55 -6.46
N PHE A 73 4.92 7.28 -5.43
CA PHE A 73 4.93 6.78 -4.05
C PHE A 73 4.06 5.53 -3.87
N PHE A 74 2.89 5.49 -4.51
CA PHE A 74 2.01 4.32 -4.49
C PHE A 74 2.72 3.07 -5.04
N PHE A 75 3.40 3.19 -6.18
CA PHE A 75 4.15 2.07 -6.76
C PHE A 75 5.26 1.57 -5.84
N VAL A 76 6.00 2.48 -5.21
CA VAL A 76 7.05 2.11 -4.24
C VAL A 76 6.46 1.36 -3.05
N CYS A 77 5.40 1.89 -2.44
CA CYS A 77 4.71 1.22 -1.34
C CYS A 77 4.16 -0.15 -1.75
N MET A 78 3.59 -0.25 -2.95
CA MET A 78 3.07 -1.51 -3.49
C MET A 78 4.16 -2.57 -3.67
N ILE A 79 5.35 -2.18 -4.16
CA ILE A 79 6.49 -3.09 -4.29
C ILE A 79 6.93 -3.59 -2.92
N ILE A 80 7.11 -2.69 -1.95
CA ILE A 80 7.50 -3.05 -0.58
C ILE A 80 6.45 -3.97 0.06
N TRP A 81 5.16 -3.62 -0.07
CA TRP A 81 4.07 -4.41 0.49
C TRP A 81 3.97 -5.80 -0.13
N LYS A 82 4.16 -5.90 -1.45
CA LYS A 82 4.20 -7.18 -2.15
C LYS A 82 5.35 -8.06 -1.64
N LEU A 83 6.54 -7.50 -1.46
CA LEU A 83 7.69 -8.22 -0.90
C LEU A 83 7.40 -8.74 0.51
N LEU A 84 6.75 -7.95 1.36
CA LEU A 84 6.33 -8.39 2.69
C LEU A 84 5.31 -9.54 2.64
N CYS A 85 4.36 -9.49 1.71
CA CYS A 85 3.36 -10.55 1.54
C CYS A 85 4.00 -11.87 1.06
N GLU A 86 4.95 -11.80 0.12
CA GLU A 86 5.71 -12.97 -0.34
C GLU A 86 6.58 -13.57 0.78
N LEU A 87 7.23 -12.71 1.59
CA LEU A 87 7.97 -13.17 2.75
C LEU A 87 7.07 -13.90 3.75
N LEU A 88 5.88 -13.37 4.01
CA LEU A 88 4.91 -13.98 4.92
C LEU A 88 4.46 -15.37 4.43
N LEU A 89 4.22 -15.52 3.12
CA LEU A 89 3.91 -16.82 2.51
C LEU A 89 5.03 -17.83 2.75
N LEU A 90 6.27 -17.42 2.53
CA LEU A 90 7.45 -18.28 2.71
C LEU A 90 7.59 -18.75 4.16
N VAL A 91 7.33 -17.87 5.13
CA VAL A 91 7.32 -18.20 6.56
C VAL A 91 6.24 -19.26 6.85
N PHE A 92 5.01 -19.05 6.39
CA PHE A 92 3.93 -20.03 6.61
C PHE A 92 4.21 -21.38 5.95
N GLU A 93 4.74 -21.39 4.73
CA GLU A 93 5.14 -22.61 4.02
C GLU A 93 6.21 -23.38 4.81
N SER A 94 7.25 -22.67 5.30
CA SER A 94 8.32 -23.27 6.09
C SER A 94 7.82 -23.87 7.42
N LEU A 95 6.91 -23.18 8.11
CA LEU A 95 6.27 -23.65 9.34
C LEU A 95 5.45 -24.91 9.08
N ARG A 96 4.72 -24.96 7.96
CA ARG A 96 3.93 -26.12 7.57
C ARG A 96 4.80 -27.36 7.35
N ILE A 97 5.90 -27.21 6.61
CA ILE A 97 6.88 -28.29 6.37
C ILE A 97 7.49 -28.75 7.70
N TYR A 98 7.84 -27.83 8.60
CA TYR A 98 8.39 -28.16 9.90
C TYR A 98 7.41 -28.99 10.74
N ILE A 99 6.14 -28.57 10.82
CA ILE A 99 5.10 -29.29 11.58
C ILE A 99 4.89 -30.70 11.01
N ASP A 100 4.84 -30.84 9.69
CA ASP A 100 4.62 -32.14 9.04
C ASP A 100 5.81 -33.09 9.27
N SER A 101 7.04 -32.56 9.20
CA SER A 101 8.26 -33.33 9.50
C SER A 101 8.34 -33.83 10.94
N LYS A 102 7.79 -33.08 11.90
CA LYS A 102 7.73 -33.46 13.30
C LYS A 102 6.70 -34.57 13.53
N LYS A 103 5.53 -34.46 12.90
CA LYS A 103 4.43 -35.41 13.00
C LYS A 103 4.81 -36.81 12.48
N MET A 104 5.63 -36.89 11.42
CA MET A 104 6.15 -38.15 10.90
C MET A 104 7.12 -38.85 11.87
N LYS A 105 7.86 -38.11 12.69
CA LYS A 105 8.81 -38.67 13.67
C LYS A 105 8.10 -39.27 14.88
N GLU A 106 7.04 -38.62 15.36
CA GLU A 106 6.24 -39.12 16.51
C GLU A 106 5.42 -40.37 16.18
N HIS A 107 5.16 -40.68 14.90
CA HIS A 107 4.41 -41.89 14.50
C HIS A 107 5.30 -43.10 14.19
N SER A 108 6.63 -42.96 14.29
CA SER A 108 7.61 -44.03 14.09
C SER A 108 8.23 -44.55 15.40
N GLU A 109 7.80 -44.02 16.55
CA GLU A 109 8.07 -44.53 17.90
C GLU A 109 6.83 -45.27 18.45
#